data_AF-A0A9E3VX40-F1
#
_entry.id   AF-A0A9E3VX40-F1
#
_cell.length_a   1.000
_cell.length_b   1.000
_cell.length_c   1.000
_cell.angle_alpha   90.00
_cell.angle_beta   90.00
_cell.angle_gamma   90.00
#
_symmetry.space_group_name_H-M   'P 1'
#
loop_
_entity.id
_entity.type
_entity.pdbx_description
1 polymer ?
#
loop_
_entity_poly.entity_id
_entity_poly.type
_entity_poly.pdbx_seq_one_letter_code
_entity_poly.pdbx_strand_id
1 'polypeptide(L)'
;MAASKKNKPTAGESLRTRKGKASLGFVSITMVALIIGALYLQVTDQWNVITGAATLRYQEWFEGIVNDPDNEEYRAQLIAHVVEHYRETPSRKSLPLRNDAGQVIGRFRINTADVLQPHQDDPDPARRRVYVVNLSGSGELWHDVGGRVRFNGVAVVTYHVDFKVEEWAAYAYFECAQIEGAKFEHTHIDNFLGKMFPMAVRNAGTEALEESLRPGFTVIAKSGGDTYLAAGRVGTEFVPRKGPYAEADASASFETIHNDTTLLHAGYRDYLGPIELFDDAELRITLEAESLEPRKSLGVDVYVLTEEQFQHFENFYPDELDKLPKLECIEAVHDMRKVNRTLTGLSGNVYILIDYTEFGSGKDPDDFADAGFIKYYVRAKR
;
A
#
# COMPACT_ATOMS: atom_id res chain seq x y z
N MET A 1 55.79 -17.04 34.28
CA MET A 1 54.92 -17.08 33.09
C MET A 1 53.53 -17.49 33.56
N ALA A 2 52.58 -16.55 33.51
CA ALA A 2 51.27 -16.66 34.13
C ALA A 2 50.31 -17.50 33.28
N ALA A 3 49.61 -18.44 33.93
CA ALA A 3 48.61 -19.31 33.33
C ALA A 3 47.27 -18.58 33.20
N SER A 4 46.79 -18.43 31.96
CA SER A 4 45.48 -17.86 31.63
C SER A 4 44.41 -18.96 31.70
N LYS A 5 43.46 -18.80 32.62
CA LYS A 5 42.29 -19.67 32.80
C LYS A 5 41.23 -19.35 31.74
N LYS A 6 40.85 -20.38 30.97
CA LYS A 6 39.66 -20.38 30.10
C LYS A 6 38.38 -20.39 30.96
N ASN A 7 37.54 -19.36 30.83
CA ASN A 7 36.16 -19.38 31.31
C ASN A 7 35.24 -19.91 30.21
N LYS A 8 34.53 -21.00 30.53
CA LYS A 8 33.35 -21.49 29.78
C LYS A 8 32.13 -20.61 30.14
N PRO A 9 31.26 -20.26 29.18
CA PRO A 9 29.92 -19.78 29.52
C PRO A 9 29.02 -20.98 29.88
N THR A 10 28.38 -20.85 31.03
CA THR A 10 27.35 -21.75 31.57
C THR A 10 26.07 -21.63 30.77
N ALA A 11 25.48 -22.79 30.47
CA ALA A 11 24.17 -22.94 29.87
C ALA A 11 23.09 -22.34 30.79
N GLY A 12 22.32 -21.38 30.27
CA GLY A 12 21.15 -20.82 30.93
C GLY A 12 19.98 -21.80 30.87
N GLU A 13 19.40 -22.05 32.03
CA GLU A 13 18.25 -22.92 32.26
C GLU A 13 17.02 -22.51 31.43
N SER A 14 16.46 -23.50 30.75
CA SER A 14 15.20 -23.42 30.04
C SER A 14 14.01 -23.65 30.97
N LEU A 15 12.90 -22.99 30.64
CA LEU A 15 11.52 -23.45 30.86
C LEU A 15 11.02 -23.53 32.31
N ARG A 16 10.56 -22.39 32.82
CA ARG A 16 9.42 -22.37 33.76
C ARG A 16 8.15 -21.95 33.03
N THR A 17 7.27 -22.94 32.94
CA THR A 17 5.88 -22.91 32.49
C THR A 17 5.05 -21.95 33.34
N ARG A 18 4.47 -20.91 32.71
CA ARG A 18 3.31 -20.20 33.28
C ARG A 18 2.04 -20.78 32.67
N LYS A 19 1.35 -21.60 33.48
CA LYS A 19 -0.04 -21.98 33.28
C LYS A 19 -0.95 -20.77 33.51
N GLY A 20 -1.95 -20.63 32.63
CA GLY A 20 -3.29 -20.21 33.00
C GLY A 20 -3.58 -18.71 33.08
N LYS A 21 -3.88 -18.10 31.94
CA LYS A 21 -4.98 -17.13 31.85
C LYS A 21 -5.88 -17.57 30.72
N ALA A 22 -7.12 -17.89 31.09
CA ALA A 22 -8.18 -18.23 30.16
C ALA A 22 -8.43 -17.05 29.23
N SER A 23 -8.30 -17.31 27.92
CA SER A 23 -8.70 -16.42 26.84
C SER A 23 -10.23 -16.32 26.81
N LEU A 24 -10.80 -15.24 27.35
CA LEU A 24 -11.94 -14.60 26.70
C LEU A 24 -11.34 -13.89 25.48
N GLY A 25 -11.79 -14.03 24.25
CA GLY A 25 -13.00 -14.61 23.69
C GLY A 25 -13.13 -13.88 22.35
N PHE A 26 -13.14 -14.65 21.26
CA PHE A 26 -13.22 -14.18 19.88
C PHE A 26 -14.27 -13.07 19.70
N VAL A 27 -13.80 -11.86 19.41
CA VAL A 27 -14.59 -10.76 18.85
C VAL A 27 -13.90 -10.37 17.54
N SER A 28 -14.06 -11.24 16.55
CA SER A 28 -13.67 -11.05 15.16
C SER A 28 -14.88 -10.53 14.40
N ILE A 29 -14.70 -9.59 13.45
CA ILE A 29 -15.53 -9.16 12.29
C ILE A 29 -17.04 -9.29 12.43
N THR A 30 -17.53 -10.49 12.73
CA THR A 30 -18.83 -10.80 13.30
C THR A 30 -19.35 -9.78 14.30
N MET A 31 -18.60 -9.03 15.12
CA MET A 31 -19.24 -8.11 16.08
C MET A 31 -19.61 -6.74 15.51
N VAL A 32 -18.86 -6.17 14.55
CA VAL A 32 -19.36 -4.99 13.81
C VAL A 32 -20.38 -5.42 12.77
N ALA A 33 -20.18 -6.58 12.13
CA ALA A 33 -21.19 -7.20 11.26
C ALA A 33 -22.40 -7.79 12.03
N LEU A 34 -22.33 -8.07 13.34
CA LEU A 34 -23.46 -8.43 14.23
C LEU A 34 -24.01 -7.19 14.91
N ILE A 35 -23.27 -6.10 15.10
CA ILE A 35 -23.88 -4.84 15.51
C ILE A 35 -24.70 -4.33 14.34
N ILE A 36 -24.12 -4.25 13.14
CA ILE A 36 -24.83 -3.92 11.90
C ILE A 36 -25.87 -5.00 11.57
N GLY A 37 -25.56 -6.28 11.70
CA GLY A 37 -26.41 -7.41 11.31
C GLY A 37 -27.40 -7.92 12.35
N ALA A 38 -27.18 -7.76 13.65
CA ALA A 38 -28.19 -8.03 14.69
C ALA A 38 -29.14 -6.83 14.87
N LEU A 39 -28.70 -5.60 14.56
CA LEU A 39 -29.63 -4.49 14.32
C LEU A 39 -30.42 -4.69 13.02
N TYR A 40 -29.82 -5.29 11.99
CA TYR A 40 -30.54 -5.71 10.78
C TYR A 40 -31.55 -6.84 11.06
N LEU A 41 -31.15 -7.88 11.80
CA LEU A 41 -31.97 -9.07 12.09
C LEU A 41 -33.07 -8.83 13.13
N GLN A 42 -32.89 -7.93 14.11
CA GLN A 42 -33.99 -7.52 15.00
C GLN A 42 -35.10 -6.74 14.27
N VAL A 43 -34.83 -6.21 13.07
CA VAL A 43 -35.81 -5.51 12.26
C VAL A 43 -36.43 -6.42 11.19
N THR A 44 -35.72 -7.44 10.71
CA THR A 44 -36.21 -8.27 9.59
C THR A 44 -37.10 -9.45 9.98
N ASP A 45 -37.02 -9.99 11.21
CA ASP A 45 -37.79 -11.19 11.57
C ASP A 45 -39.28 -10.96 11.86
N GLN A 46 -39.78 -9.71 11.74
CA GLN A 46 -41.23 -9.42 11.77
C GLN A 46 -41.77 -8.53 10.65
N TRP A 47 -40.98 -8.14 9.65
CA TRP A 47 -41.45 -7.15 8.66
C TRP A 47 -41.01 -7.44 7.21
N ASN A 48 -41.49 -8.55 6.65
CA ASN A 48 -41.27 -8.88 5.23
C ASN A 48 -42.12 -8.05 4.22
N VAL A 49 -42.66 -6.88 4.59
CA VAL A 49 -43.46 -6.05 3.65
C VAL A 49 -43.21 -4.53 3.77
N ILE A 50 -42.39 -4.04 4.73
CA ILE A 50 -42.05 -2.60 4.80
C ILE A 50 -40.65 -2.32 4.23
N THR A 51 -40.67 -2.14 2.90
CA THR A 51 -40.04 -1.10 2.08
C THR A 51 -38.64 -0.58 2.46
N GLY A 52 -37.74 -0.55 1.48
CA GLY A 52 -36.39 0.06 1.55
C GLY A 52 -36.33 1.52 2.04
N ALA A 53 -37.46 2.22 2.20
CA ALA A 53 -37.54 3.49 2.91
C ALA A 53 -37.20 3.36 4.42
N ALA A 54 -37.51 2.24 5.06
CA ALA A 54 -37.12 1.99 6.46
C ALA A 54 -35.62 1.73 6.58
N THR A 55 -35.03 1.01 5.62
CA THR A 55 -33.59 0.78 5.52
C THR A 55 -32.82 2.09 5.30
N LEU A 56 -33.30 2.94 4.38
CA LEU A 56 -32.70 4.27 4.13
C LEU A 56 -32.75 5.17 5.38
N ARG A 57 -33.90 5.24 6.07
CA ARG A 57 -34.01 6.04 7.31
C ARG A 57 -33.14 5.53 8.44
N TYR A 58 -32.98 4.22 8.56
CA TYR A 58 -32.07 3.63 9.56
C TYR A 58 -30.61 3.93 9.23
N GLN A 59 -30.23 3.86 7.96
CA GLN A 59 -28.90 4.22 7.50
C GLN A 59 -28.60 5.70 7.79
N GLU A 60 -29.48 6.63 7.38
CA GLU A 60 -29.33 8.06 7.66
C GLU A 60 -29.23 8.36 9.17
N TRP A 61 -30.01 7.65 9.99
CA TRP A 61 -29.95 7.79 11.45
C TRP A 61 -28.62 7.26 12.02
N PHE A 62 -28.17 6.10 11.58
CA PHE A 62 -26.91 5.50 12.02
C PHE A 62 -25.71 6.36 11.59
N GLU A 63 -25.65 6.74 10.32
CA GLU A 63 -24.66 7.68 9.79
C GLU A 63 -24.68 9.00 10.57
N GLY A 64 -25.87 9.52 10.89
CA GLY A 64 -26.05 10.71 11.72
C GLY A 64 -25.39 10.59 13.08
N ILE A 65 -25.64 9.52 13.84
CA ILE A 65 -25.03 9.29 15.16
C ILE A 65 -23.51 9.13 15.06
N VAL A 66 -23.08 8.34 14.09
CA VAL A 66 -21.69 7.91 13.93
C VAL A 66 -20.82 9.08 13.45
N ASN A 67 -21.33 9.88 12.52
CA ASN A 67 -20.64 11.04 11.95
C ASN A 67 -20.78 12.31 12.79
N ASP A 68 -21.62 12.32 13.83
CA ASP A 68 -21.79 13.46 14.73
C ASP A 68 -20.46 13.75 15.45
N PRO A 69 -19.83 14.93 15.24
CA PRO A 69 -18.59 15.29 15.90
C PRO A 69 -18.74 15.40 17.42
N ASP A 70 -19.96 15.63 17.95
CA ASP A 70 -20.20 15.75 19.38
C ASP A 70 -20.18 14.38 20.10
N ASN A 71 -20.25 13.27 19.36
CA ASN A 71 -20.20 11.90 19.89
C ASN A 71 -18.76 11.36 20.03
N GLU A 72 -17.83 12.17 20.56
CA GLU A 72 -16.40 11.84 20.57
C GLU A 72 -16.05 10.52 21.26
N GLU A 73 -16.75 10.18 22.35
CA GLU A 73 -16.54 8.92 23.07
C GLU A 73 -16.83 7.71 22.19
N TYR A 74 -17.99 7.71 21.54
CA TYR A 74 -18.40 6.63 20.64
C TYR A 74 -17.45 6.53 19.44
N ARG A 75 -17.05 7.68 18.91
CA ARG A 75 -16.08 7.77 17.82
C ARG A 75 -14.73 7.16 18.21
N ALA A 76 -14.19 7.49 19.38
CA ALA A 76 -12.93 6.94 19.86
C ALA A 76 -13.00 5.41 20.04
N GLN A 77 -14.11 4.88 20.56
CA GLN A 77 -14.32 3.44 20.70
C GLN A 77 -14.39 2.72 19.35
N LEU A 78 -15.09 3.30 18.38
CA LEU A 78 -15.20 2.73 17.04
C LEU A 78 -13.85 2.76 16.31
N ILE A 79 -13.10 3.86 16.42
CA ILE A 79 -11.74 3.97 15.87
C ILE A 79 -10.83 2.89 16.47
N ALA A 80 -10.84 2.70 17.79
CA ALA A 80 -10.03 1.66 18.43
C ALA A 80 -10.35 0.27 17.87
N HIS A 81 -11.62 -0.02 17.62
CA HIS A 81 -12.03 -1.28 17.01
C HIS A 81 -11.57 -1.41 15.56
N VAL A 82 -11.75 -0.35 14.75
CA VAL A 82 -11.35 -0.32 13.34
C VAL A 82 -9.83 -0.47 13.21
N VAL A 83 -9.05 0.23 14.03
CA VAL A 83 -7.59 0.15 14.02
C VAL A 83 -7.11 -1.24 14.44
N GLU A 84 -7.68 -1.84 15.49
CA GLU A 84 -7.31 -3.22 15.88
C GLU A 84 -7.57 -4.20 14.73
N HIS A 85 -8.67 -4.01 14.01
CA HIS A 85 -9.03 -4.88 12.90
C HIS A 85 -8.13 -4.70 11.67
N TYR A 86 -7.69 -3.48 11.39
CA TYR A 86 -6.89 -3.12 10.21
C TYR A 86 -5.42 -2.84 10.49
N ARG A 87 -4.93 -3.19 11.68
CA ARG A 87 -3.53 -2.95 12.07
C ARG A 87 -2.53 -3.58 11.09
N GLU A 88 -2.91 -4.70 10.47
CA GLU A 88 -2.08 -5.45 9.51
C GLU A 88 -2.30 -4.99 8.06
N THR A 89 -3.35 -4.19 7.78
CA THR A 89 -3.71 -3.76 6.43
C THR A 89 -2.61 -2.98 5.70
N PRO A 90 -1.82 -2.11 6.35
CA PRO A 90 -0.68 -1.46 5.69
C PRO A 90 0.44 -2.44 5.36
N SER A 91 0.54 -3.57 6.06
CA SER A 91 1.55 -4.59 5.77
C SER A 91 1.28 -5.19 4.39
N ARG A 92 2.35 -5.45 3.64
CA ARG A 92 2.30 -5.92 2.25
C ARG A 92 1.63 -4.92 1.31
N LYS A 93 1.59 -3.63 1.64
CA LYS A 93 1.18 -2.58 0.70
C LYS A 93 2.41 -1.84 0.19
N SER A 94 2.29 -1.28 -1.00
CA SER A 94 3.33 -0.53 -1.67
C SER A 94 2.93 0.94 -1.72
N LEU A 95 3.71 1.79 -1.07
CA LEU A 95 3.51 3.24 -1.08
C LEU A 95 4.33 3.86 -2.22
N PRO A 96 3.72 4.64 -3.12
CA PRO A 96 4.48 5.38 -4.12
C PRO A 96 5.36 6.42 -3.43
N LEU A 97 6.65 6.40 -3.74
CA LEU A 97 7.59 7.44 -3.37
C LEU A 97 7.51 8.57 -4.39
N ARG A 98 7.29 9.80 -3.92
CA ARG A 98 7.12 10.96 -4.80
C ARG A 98 8.21 12.01 -4.61
N ASN A 99 8.53 12.70 -5.70
CA ASN A 99 9.34 13.91 -5.66
C ASN A 99 8.45 15.14 -5.38
N ASP A 100 9.08 16.33 -5.29
CA ASP A 100 8.40 17.61 -5.06
C ASP A 100 7.35 17.96 -6.13
N ALA A 101 7.47 17.40 -7.33
CA ALA A 101 6.50 17.57 -8.42
C ALA A 101 5.32 16.58 -8.31
N GLY A 102 5.28 15.72 -7.28
CA GLY A 102 4.25 14.71 -7.07
C GLY A 102 4.37 13.49 -8.00
N GLN A 103 5.45 13.36 -8.76
CA GLN A 103 5.68 12.23 -9.67
C GLN A 103 6.19 11.02 -8.89
N VAL A 104 5.72 9.82 -9.23
CA VAL A 104 6.24 8.59 -8.61
C VAL A 104 7.66 8.35 -9.14
N ILE A 105 8.64 8.37 -8.24
CA ILE A 105 10.06 8.10 -8.49
C ILE A 105 10.50 6.73 -7.96
N GLY A 106 9.61 6.01 -7.27
CA GLY A 106 9.94 4.76 -6.60
C GLY A 106 8.77 4.24 -5.79
N ARG A 107 9.00 3.15 -5.05
CA ARG A 107 8.01 2.59 -4.14
C ARG A 107 8.63 2.03 -2.87
N PHE A 108 7.98 2.27 -1.74
CA PHE A 108 8.28 1.68 -0.45
C PHE A 108 7.29 0.56 -0.15
N ARG A 109 7.76 -0.69 -0.15
CA ARG A 109 6.97 -1.87 0.22
C ARG A 109 7.03 -2.06 1.73
N ILE A 110 5.90 -1.91 2.38
CA ILE A 110 5.77 -2.09 3.82
C ILE A 110 5.78 -3.59 4.11
N ASN A 111 6.79 -4.06 4.84
CA ASN A 111 6.89 -5.44 5.28
C ASN A 111 6.18 -5.63 6.62
N THR A 112 6.33 -4.66 7.53
CA THR A 112 5.65 -4.65 8.83
C THR A 112 5.07 -3.28 9.15
N ALA A 113 3.94 -3.27 9.84
CA ALA A 113 3.33 -2.09 10.42
C ALA A 113 2.91 -2.40 11.86
N ASP A 114 3.63 -1.83 12.83
CA ASP A 114 3.31 -1.96 14.25
C ASP A 114 2.54 -0.72 14.71
N VAL A 115 1.32 -0.91 15.18
CA VAL A 115 0.42 0.17 15.60
C VAL A 115 0.36 0.23 17.13
N LEU A 116 0.58 1.42 17.69
CA LEU A 116 0.52 1.70 19.12
C LEU A 116 -0.49 2.83 19.39
N GLN A 117 -1.29 2.69 20.45
CA GLN A 117 -2.21 3.72 20.91
C GLN A 117 -1.67 4.30 22.23
N PRO A 118 -0.87 5.37 22.21
CA PRO A 118 -0.18 5.89 23.42
C PRO A 118 -1.13 6.35 24.52
N HIS A 119 -2.36 6.75 24.16
CA HIS A 119 -3.33 7.36 25.07
C HIS A 119 -4.59 6.51 25.24
N GLN A 120 -4.49 5.18 25.16
CA GLN A 120 -5.65 4.27 25.21
C GLN A 120 -6.56 4.47 26.43
N ASP A 121 -6.00 4.80 27.59
CA ASP A 121 -6.74 4.99 28.85
C ASP A 121 -6.97 6.48 29.20
N ASP A 122 -6.71 7.42 28.27
CA ASP A 122 -6.87 8.85 28.52
C ASP A 122 -8.38 9.22 28.59
N PRO A 123 -8.83 9.96 29.62
CA PRO A 123 -10.22 10.39 29.75
C PRO A 123 -10.67 11.31 28.62
N ASP A 124 -9.75 11.97 27.91
CA ASP A 124 -10.04 12.79 26.73
C ASP A 124 -10.19 11.89 25.47
N PRO A 125 -11.41 11.77 24.89
CA PRO A 125 -11.63 10.96 23.69
C PRO A 125 -10.81 11.44 22.48
N ALA A 126 -10.49 12.74 22.39
CA ALA A 126 -9.67 13.27 21.30
C ALA A 126 -8.25 12.69 21.34
N ARG A 127 -7.67 12.49 22.53
CA ARG A 127 -6.34 11.89 22.68
C ARG A 127 -6.31 10.41 22.37
N ARG A 128 -7.39 9.68 22.66
CA ARG A 128 -7.54 8.26 22.29
C ARG A 128 -7.54 8.03 20.78
N ARG A 129 -7.75 9.06 19.97
CA ARG A 129 -7.67 9.00 18.50
C ARG A 129 -6.26 9.16 17.94
N VAL A 130 -5.25 9.29 18.79
CA VAL A 130 -3.85 9.39 18.39
C VAL A 130 -3.23 8.00 18.35
N TYR A 131 -2.60 7.67 17.22
CA TYR A 131 -1.91 6.40 17.00
C TYR A 131 -0.49 6.66 16.52
N VAL A 132 0.45 5.84 16.98
CA VAL A 132 1.83 5.82 16.50
C VAL A 132 2.02 4.56 15.69
N VAL A 133 2.41 4.70 14.42
CA VAL A 133 2.61 3.59 13.50
C VAL A 133 4.09 3.50 13.16
N ASN A 134 4.71 2.38 13.50
CA ASN A 134 6.07 2.04 13.09
C ASN A 134 6.01 1.20 11.82
N LEU A 135 6.45 1.78 10.71
CA LEU A 135 6.54 1.12 9.43
C LEU A 135 7.97 0.63 9.22
N SER A 136 8.12 -0.61 8.76
CA SER A 136 9.40 -1.11 8.25
C SER A 136 9.21 -1.82 6.93
N GLY A 137 10.18 -1.70 6.04
CA GLY A 137 10.02 -2.18 4.67
C GLY A 137 11.29 -2.09 3.85
N SER A 138 11.14 -2.44 2.58
CA SER A 138 12.17 -2.27 1.57
C SER A 138 11.58 -1.63 0.33
N GLY A 139 12.42 -1.04 -0.51
CA GLY A 139 11.93 -0.35 -1.68
C GLY A 139 13.00 -0.04 -2.68
N GLU A 140 12.57 0.62 -3.73
CA GLU A 140 13.41 1.12 -4.79
C GLU A 140 12.97 2.54 -5.14
N LEU A 141 13.92 3.40 -5.43
CA LEU A 141 13.67 4.74 -5.96
C LEU A 141 14.73 5.13 -6.97
N TRP A 142 14.40 6.10 -7.80
CA TRP A 142 15.35 6.81 -8.63
C TRP A 142 15.78 8.12 -7.97
N HIS A 143 17.06 8.44 -8.12
CA HIS A 143 17.66 9.69 -7.66
C HIS A 143 18.72 10.16 -8.65
N ASP A 144 18.71 11.44 -9.02
CA ASP A 144 19.58 12.00 -10.08
C ASP A 144 21.08 11.68 -9.91
N VAL A 145 21.57 11.70 -8.67
CA VAL A 145 22.98 11.36 -8.37
C VAL A 145 23.17 9.86 -8.17
N GLY A 146 22.17 9.20 -7.58
CA GLY A 146 22.22 7.80 -7.17
C GLY A 146 22.03 6.83 -8.33
N GLY A 147 21.44 7.34 -9.39
CA GLY A 147 20.62 6.53 -10.25
C GLY A 147 19.59 5.77 -9.43
N ARG A 148 19.44 4.47 -9.71
CA ARG A 148 18.52 3.64 -8.97
C ARG A 148 19.15 3.31 -7.63
N VAL A 149 18.32 3.34 -6.61
CA VAL A 149 18.68 3.08 -5.23
C VAL A 149 17.69 2.09 -4.65
N ARG A 150 18.20 0.92 -4.24
CA ARG A 150 17.45 -0.02 -3.40
C ARG A 150 17.72 0.31 -1.95
N PHE A 151 16.72 0.14 -1.10
CA PHE A 151 16.84 0.54 0.29
C PHE A 151 15.97 -0.29 1.24
N ASN A 152 16.36 -0.27 2.51
CA ASN A 152 15.51 -0.59 3.64
C ASN A 152 15.04 0.72 4.28
N GLY A 153 13.75 0.80 4.56
CA GLY A 153 13.11 1.97 5.13
C GLY A 153 12.48 1.66 6.47
N VAL A 154 12.60 2.59 7.42
CA VAL A 154 11.85 2.58 8.68
C VAL A 154 11.26 3.97 8.89
N ALA A 155 9.99 4.06 9.28
CA ALA A 155 9.36 5.33 9.61
C ALA A 155 8.49 5.19 10.85
N VAL A 156 8.50 6.21 11.71
CA VAL A 156 7.63 6.32 12.87
C VAL A 156 6.74 7.53 12.66
N VAL A 157 5.44 7.30 12.54
CA VAL A 157 4.47 8.34 12.21
C VAL A 157 3.35 8.37 13.23
N THR A 158 3.08 9.54 13.77
CA THR A 158 1.92 9.82 14.60
C THR A 158 0.76 10.22 13.69
N TYR A 159 -0.35 9.49 13.76
CA TYR A 159 -1.59 9.77 13.04
C TYR A 159 -2.68 10.23 14.01
N HIS A 160 -3.44 11.25 13.58
CA HIS A 160 -4.79 11.47 14.08
C HIS A 160 -5.73 10.63 13.26
N VAL A 161 -6.44 9.73 13.92
CA VAL A 161 -7.42 8.88 13.26
C VAL A 161 -8.80 9.47 13.44
N ASP A 162 -9.49 9.64 12.33
CA ASP A 162 -10.89 10.02 12.32
C ASP A 162 -11.66 9.11 11.37
N PHE A 163 -12.98 9.16 11.36
CA PHE A 163 -13.72 8.33 10.42
C PHE A 163 -15.06 8.91 10.00
N LYS A 164 -15.55 8.44 8.86
CA LYS A 164 -16.85 8.77 8.30
C LYS A 164 -17.53 7.49 7.84
N VAL A 165 -18.80 7.31 8.14
CA VAL A 165 -19.62 6.25 7.55
C VAL A 165 -20.56 6.87 6.53
N GLU A 166 -20.58 6.35 5.32
CA GLU A 166 -21.41 6.84 4.23
C GLU A 166 -21.66 5.70 3.24
N GLU A 167 -22.90 5.55 2.77
CA GLU A 167 -23.27 4.57 1.73
C GLU A 167 -22.80 3.14 2.04
N TRP A 168 -22.95 2.69 3.30
CA TRP A 168 -22.52 1.36 3.76
C TRP A 168 -21.01 1.11 3.74
N ALA A 169 -20.20 2.16 3.65
CA ALA A 169 -18.76 2.11 3.80
C ALA A 169 -18.30 2.96 4.98
N ALA A 170 -17.31 2.44 5.72
CA ALA A 170 -16.59 3.19 6.75
C ALA A 170 -15.24 3.64 6.20
N TYR A 171 -14.99 4.94 6.23
CA TYR A 171 -13.76 5.60 5.82
C TYR A 171 -13.01 6.01 7.08
N ALA A 172 -11.92 5.32 7.41
CA ALA A 172 -11.02 5.70 8.50
C ALA A 172 -9.83 6.48 7.94
N TYR A 173 -9.75 7.75 8.31
CA TYR A 173 -8.72 8.69 7.88
C TYR A 173 -7.57 8.67 8.87
N PHE A 174 -6.39 8.34 8.42
CA PHE A 174 -5.15 8.40 9.17
C PHE A 174 -4.41 9.66 8.71
N GLU A 175 -4.69 10.78 9.36
CA GLU A 175 -4.08 12.07 9.05
C GLU A 175 -2.74 12.18 9.75
N CYS A 176 -1.67 12.38 8.99
CA CYS A 176 -0.33 12.50 9.57
C CYS A 176 -0.27 13.75 10.47
N ALA A 177 -0.17 13.54 11.77
CA ALA A 177 0.04 14.60 12.74
C ALA A 177 1.50 15.03 12.75
N GLN A 178 2.39 14.03 12.78
CA GLN A 178 3.82 14.22 12.89
C GLN A 178 4.57 12.99 12.38
N ILE A 179 5.70 13.20 11.72
CA ILE A 179 6.69 12.15 11.46
C ILE A 179 7.75 12.27 12.55
N GLU A 180 7.82 11.29 13.45
CA GLU A 180 8.76 11.30 14.58
C GLU A 180 10.19 10.99 14.10
N GLY A 181 10.29 10.20 13.02
CA GLY A 181 11.54 10.01 12.30
C GLY A 181 11.40 9.01 11.16
N ALA A 182 12.19 9.22 10.11
CA ALA A 182 12.34 8.29 9.01
C ALA A 182 13.82 7.95 8.80
N LYS A 183 14.09 6.66 8.57
CA LYS A 183 15.42 6.12 8.29
C LYS A 183 15.41 5.46 6.93
N PHE A 184 16.30 5.92 6.08
CA PHE A 184 16.57 5.35 4.77
C PHE A 184 17.96 4.73 4.78
N GLU A 185 18.07 3.45 4.43
CA GLU A 185 19.35 2.74 4.33
C GLU A 185 19.46 2.09 2.96
N HIS A 186 20.28 2.67 2.08
CA HIS A 186 20.52 2.06 0.78
C HIS A 186 21.21 0.69 0.93
N THR A 187 20.72 -0.29 0.19
CA THR A 187 21.32 -1.62 0.05
C THR A 187 22.08 -1.73 -1.26
N HIS A 188 21.65 -0.99 -2.28
CA HIS A 188 22.30 -0.90 -3.58
C HIS A 188 22.15 0.50 -4.16
N ILE A 189 23.17 0.96 -4.88
CA ILE A 189 23.16 2.21 -5.66
C ILE A 189 23.77 1.85 -7.01
N ASP A 190 23.09 2.14 -8.11
CA ASP A 190 23.59 1.80 -9.44
C ASP A 190 24.74 2.71 -9.85
N ASN A 191 24.55 4.03 -9.70
CA ASN A 191 25.48 5.04 -10.22
C ASN A 191 26.75 5.14 -9.36
N PHE A 192 27.91 5.17 -10.02
CA PHE A 192 29.20 5.38 -9.36
C PHE A 192 29.25 6.67 -8.53
N LEU A 193 28.68 7.77 -9.03
CA LEU A 193 28.63 9.03 -8.29
C LEU A 193 27.80 8.88 -7.01
N GLY A 194 26.65 8.21 -7.07
CA GLY A 194 25.86 7.86 -5.90
C GLY A 194 26.63 7.09 -4.85
N LYS A 195 27.46 6.12 -5.27
CA LYS A 195 28.35 5.34 -4.38
C LYS A 195 29.40 6.21 -3.69
N MET A 196 29.85 7.29 -4.34
CA MET A 196 30.79 8.27 -3.76
C MET A 196 30.11 9.26 -2.81
N PHE A 197 28.80 9.50 -2.98
CA PHE A 197 28.01 10.42 -2.16
C PHE A 197 26.80 9.74 -1.48
N PRO A 198 27.02 8.67 -0.69
CA PRO A 198 25.93 7.88 -0.10
C PRO A 198 25.05 8.69 0.85
N MET A 199 25.59 9.75 1.46
CA MET A 199 24.84 10.65 2.34
C MET A 199 23.81 11.50 1.58
N ALA A 200 24.11 11.92 0.36
CA ALA A 200 23.16 12.68 -0.46
C ALA A 200 21.97 11.80 -0.84
N VAL A 201 22.25 10.58 -1.33
CA VAL A 201 21.24 9.56 -1.62
C VAL A 201 20.39 9.24 -0.39
N ARG A 202 21.02 9.10 0.78
CA ARG A 202 20.32 8.81 2.03
C ARG A 202 19.33 9.92 2.39
N ASN A 203 19.76 11.17 2.33
CA ASN A 203 18.93 12.31 2.70
C ASN A 203 17.73 12.46 1.75
N ALA A 204 17.97 12.36 0.43
CA ALA A 204 16.91 12.43 -0.56
C ALA A 204 15.90 11.26 -0.41
N GLY A 205 16.40 10.05 -0.13
CA GLY A 205 15.53 8.90 0.13
C GLY A 205 14.70 9.04 1.41
N THR A 206 15.28 9.62 2.47
CA THR A 206 14.53 9.97 3.69
C THR A 206 13.44 10.99 3.38
N GLU A 207 13.77 12.06 2.67
CA GLU A 207 12.80 13.13 2.31
C GLU A 207 11.66 12.58 1.45
N ALA A 208 11.96 11.77 0.43
CA ALA A 208 10.94 11.13 -0.40
C ALA A 208 10.02 10.20 0.41
N LEU A 209 10.57 9.46 1.38
CA LEU A 209 9.77 8.62 2.28
C LEU A 209 8.87 9.46 3.18
N GLU A 210 9.38 10.56 3.75
CA GLU A 210 8.60 11.48 4.59
C GLU A 210 7.47 12.13 3.79
N GLU A 211 7.77 12.64 2.59
CA GLU A 211 6.78 13.30 1.74
C GLU A 211 5.68 12.35 1.26
N SER A 212 5.98 11.06 1.14
CA SER A 212 5.00 10.04 0.76
C SER A 212 4.10 9.62 1.92
N LEU A 213 4.55 9.80 3.17
CA LEU A 213 3.79 9.50 4.38
C LEU A 213 2.97 10.70 4.88
N ARG A 214 3.43 11.92 4.60
CA ARG A 214 2.81 13.18 5.04
C ARG A 214 1.34 13.33 4.66
N PRO A 215 0.86 12.90 3.47
CA PRO A 215 -0.57 12.95 3.15
C PRO A 215 -1.43 12.05 4.04
N GLY A 216 -0.83 11.05 4.69
CA GLY A 216 -1.52 10.01 5.41
C GLY A 216 -2.19 9.00 4.49
N PHE A 217 -3.19 8.30 4.99
CA PHE A 217 -3.94 7.31 4.22
C PHE A 217 -5.38 7.19 4.71
N THR A 218 -6.23 6.59 3.89
CA THR A 218 -7.60 6.24 4.26
C THR A 218 -7.78 4.75 4.12
N VAL A 219 -8.30 4.11 5.18
CA VAL A 219 -8.80 2.73 5.12
C VAL A 219 -10.30 2.78 4.86
N ILE A 220 -10.76 2.09 3.83
CA ILE A 220 -12.18 2.07 3.45
C ILE A 220 -12.67 0.64 3.63
N ALA A 221 -13.64 0.43 4.52
CA ALA A 221 -14.26 -0.86 4.77
C ALA A 221 -15.71 -0.84 4.27
N LYS A 222 -16.05 -1.70 3.30
CA LYS A 222 -17.43 -1.84 2.81
C LYS A 222 -18.19 -2.90 3.60
N SER A 223 -19.52 -2.81 3.60
CA SER A 223 -20.43 -3.80 4.21
C SER A 223 -20.23 -5.24 3.71
N GLY A 224 -19.66 -5.43 2.52
CA GLY A 224 -19.32 -6.75 1.97
C GLY A 224 -18.10 -7.42 2.60
N GLY A 225 -17.38 -6.74 3.49
CA GLY A 225 -16.13 -7.20 4.08
C GLY A 225 -14.88 -6.74 3.30
N ASP A 226 -15.06 -6.14 2.13
CA ASP A 226 -13.97 -5.60 1.32
C ASP A 226 -13.30 -4.42 2.02
N THR A 227 -11.96 -4.36 1.92
CA THR A 227 -11.16 -3.31 2.53
C THR A 227 -10.19 -2.71 1.53
N TYR A 228 -10.06 -1.39 1.54
CA TYR A 228 -9.20 -0.65 0.64
C TYR A 228 -8.27 0.28 1.42
N LEU A 229 -7.08 0.48 0.89
CA LEU A 229 -6.13 1.47 1.37
C LEU A 229 -5.92 2.50 0.27
N ALA A 230 -6.18 3.77 0.58
CA ALA A 230 -5.96 4.90 -0.30
C ALA A 230 -4.89 5.81 0.30
N ALA A 231 -3.98 6.34 -0.53
CA ALA A 231 -3.08 7.40 -0.08
C ALA A 231 -3.86 8.71 0.13
N GLY A 232 -3.57 9.43 1.21
CA GLY A 232 -4.25 10.66 1.58
C GLY A 232 -5.65 10.47 2.16
N ARG A 233 -6.34 11.59 2.40
CA ARG A 233 -7.76 11.66 2.79
C ARG A 233 -8.65 11.56 1.55
N VAL A 234 -9.54 10.57 1.48
CA VAL A 234 -10.43 10.35 0.32
C VAL A 234 -11.90 10.18 0.73
N GLY A 235 -12.85 10.86 0.07
CA GLY A 235 -14.28 10.77 0.40
C GLY A 235 -15.02 9.66 -0.36
N THR A 236 -16.36 9.74 -0.41
CA THR A 236 -17.21 8.83 -1.19
C THR A 236 -17.02 8.97 -2.69
N GLU A 237 -16.46 10.09 -3.14
CA GLU A 237 -15.96 10.23 -4.50
C GLU A 237 -14.74 9.35 -4.78
N PHE A 238 -14.20 8.65 -3.77
CA PHE A 238 -13.18 7.62 -3.92
C PHE A 238 -13.75 6.40 -4.65
N VAL A 239 -13.88 6.58 -5.95
CA VAL A 239 -13.20 5.69 -6.87
C VAL A 239 -11.74 6.14 -6.87
N PRO A 240 -10.76 5.29 -7.15
CA PRO A 240 -9.39 5.74 -7.41
C PRO A 240 -9.26 6.62 -8.68
N ARG A 241 -10.18 7.58 -8.88
CA ARG A 241 -10.55 8.39 -10.05
C ARG A 241 -9.62 9.56 -10.33
N LYS A 242 -8.75 9.97 -9.41
CA LYS A 242 -7.87 11.13 -9.61
C LYS A 242 -6.49 10.80 -10.22
N GLY A 243 -6.30 9.60 -10.75
CA GLY A 243 -5.18 9.34 -11.64
C GLY A 243 -5.49 9.70 -13.10
N PRO A 244 -4.56 9.47 -14.04
CA PRO A 244 -4.66 9.92 -15.43
C PRO A 244 -5.94 9.48 -16.17
N TYR A 245 -6.64 8.46 -15.68
CA TYR A 245 -7.84 7.90 -16.29
C TYR A 245 -9.12 8.13 -15.47
N ALA A 246 -9.44 9.39 -15.18
CA ALA A 246 -10.63 9.76 -14.40
C ALA A 246 -11.98 9.32 -15.02
N GLU A 247 -12.03 9.18 -16.35
CA GLU A 247 -13.24 8.87 -17.12
C GLU A 247 -13.47 7.37 -17.37
N ALA A 248 -12.55 6.49 -16.96
CA ALA A 248 -12.54 5.09 -17.39
C ALA A 248 -13.52 4.15 -16.65
N ASP A 249 -14.42 4.64 -15.77
CA ASP A 249 -15.30 3.77 -14.98
C ASP A 249 -16.77 4.23 -14.85
N ALA A 250 -17.65 3.43 -15.46
CA ALA A 250 -19.10 3.36 -15.20
C ALA A 250 -19.57 1.93 -14.84
N SER A 251 -18.67 0.97 -14.68
CA SER A 251 -19.03 -0.43 -14.41
C SER A 251 -18.79 -0.78 -12.93
N ALA A 252 -19.86 -1.01 -12.18
CA ALA A 252 -19.83 -1.37 -10.76
C ALA A 252 -19.07 -2.68 -10.43
N SER A 253 -18.65 -3.46 -11.42
CA SER A 253 -18.04 -4.79 -11.23
C SER A 253 -16.51 -4.82 -11.21
N PHE A 254 -15.83 -3.67 -11.37
CA PHE A 254 -14.36 -3.61 -11.30
C PHE A 254 -13.92 -2.62 -10.24
N GLU A 255 -13.00 -3.05 -9.39
CA GLU A 255 -12.31 -2.24 -8.40
C GLU A 255 -11.03 -1.69 -9.02
N THR A 256 -10.73 -0.40 -8.84
CA THR A 256 -9.41 0.12 -9.18
C THR A 256 -8.41 -0.16 -8.05
N ILE A 257 -7.26 -0.69 -8.40
CA ILE A 257 -6.16 -1.02 -7.47
C ILE A 257 -5.04 0.02 -7.54
N HIS A 258 -4.67 0.46 -8.75
CA HIS A 258 -3.64 1.48 -8.98
C HIS A 258 -4.11 2.47 -10.06
N ASN A 259 -3.83 3.76 -9.87
CA ASN A 259 -4.08 4.80 -10.87
C ASN A 259 -3.07 5.94 -10.69
N ASP A 260 -1.87 5.75 -11.24
CA ASP A 260 -0.72 6.62 -10.97
C ASP A 260 -0.01 7.01 -12.26
N THR A 261 0.92 7.97 -12.14
CA THR A 261 1.91 8.31 -13.15
C THR A 261 3.31 8.16 -12.56
N THR A 262 4.09 7.28 -13.15
CA THR A 262 5.48 7.03 -12.77
C THR A 262 6.43 7.68 -13.77
N LEU A 263 7.45 8.38 -13.27
CA LEU A 263 8.52 8.93 -14.09
C LEU A 263 9.46 7.78 -14.47
N LEU A 264 9.79 7.70 -15.76
CA LEU A 264 10.66 6.67 -16.29
C LEU A 264 12.07 7.17 -16.47
N HIS A 265 13.01 6.39 -15.94
CA HIS A 265 14.44 6.65 -16.01
C HIS A 265 15.13 5.43 -16.63
N ALA A 266 16.26 5.62 -17.32
CA ALA A 266 17.01 4.49 -17.85
C ALA A 266 17.38 3.49 -16.73
N GLY A 267 17.11 2.19 -16.96
CA GLY A 267 17.37 1.15 -15.96
C GLY A 267 16.29 1.02 -14.88
N TYR A 268 15.17 1.73 -15.00
CA TYR A 268 14.11 1.77 -14.00
C TYR A 268 13.21 0.53 -14.03
N ARG A 269 12.78 0.08 -12.83
CA ARG A 269 11.73 -0.92 -12.65
C ARG A 269 10.73 -0.44 -11.62
N ASP A 270 9.44 -0.56 -11.94
CA ASP A 270 8.36 -0.34 -10.98
C ASP A 270 7.62 -1.65 -10.72
N TYR A 271 7.33 -1.93 -9.45
CA TYR A 271 6.59 -3.10 -9.02
C TYR A 271 5.27 -2.65 -8.39
N LEU A 272 4.18 -2.87 -9.10
CA LEU A 272 2.83 -2.65 -8.58
C LEU A 272 2.35 -3.93 -7.90
N GLY A 273 2.03 -3.84 -6.61
CA GLY A 273 1.49 -4.96 -5.84
C GLY A 273 2.10 -5.08 -4.44
N PRO A 274 1.77 -6.17 -3.72
CA PRO A 274 0.91 -7.26 -4.15
C PRO A 274 -0.54 -6.83 -4.41
N ILE A 275 -1.12 -7.41 -5.46
CA ILE A 275 -2.54 -7.34 -5.81
C ILE A 275 -3.12 -8.69 -5.45
N GLU A 276 -3.94 -8.74 -4.40
CA GLU A 276 -4.66 -9.94 -4.02
C GLU A 276 -5.82 -10.18 -4.99
N LEU A 277 -5.87 -11.38 -5.58
CA LEU A 277 -6.89 -11.83 -6.52
C LEU A 277 -7.52 -13.15 -6.02
N PHE A 278 -8.85 -13.27 -6.13
CA PHE A 278 -9.58 -14.50 -5.83
C PHE A 278 -9.71 -15.40 -7.06
N ASP A 279 -10.24 -16.61 -6.87
CA ASP A 279 -10.53 -17.52 -7.97
C ASP A 279 -11.53 -16.87 -8.95
N ASP A 280 -11.29 -17.04 -10.25
CA ASP A 280 -12.04 -16.38 -11.34
C ASP A 280 -11.92 -14.83 -11.40
N ALA A 281 -10.97 -14.24 -10.68
CA ALA A 281 -10.71 -12.82 -10.77
C ALA A 281 -10.26 -12.40 -12.18
N GLU A 282 -10.66 -11.18 -12.57
CA GLU A 282 -10.25 -10.57 -13.83
C GLU A 282 -9.41 -9.32 -13.53
N LEU A 283 -8.14 -9.33 -13.95
CA LEU A 283 -7.23 -8.20 -13.83
C LEU A 283 -7.20 -7.43 -15.16
N ARG A 284 -7.60 -6.15 -15.12
CA ARG A 284 -7.53 -5.21 -16.24
C ARG A 284 -6.40 -4.23 -16.03
N ILE A 285 -5.51 -4.14 -17.00
CA ILE A 285 -4.36 -3.24 -16.97
C ILE A 285 -4.50 -2.29 -18.16
N THR A 286 -4.55 -1.00 -17.88
CA THR A 286 -4.48 0.08 -18.87
C THR A 286 -3.19 0.84 -18.65
N LEU A 287 -2.36 0.98 -19.67
CA LEU A 287 -1.05 1.60 -19.62
C LEU A 287 -0.88 2.54 -20.79
N GLU A 288 -0.23 3.69 -20.58
CA GLU A 288 0.17 4.60 -21.64
C GLU A 288 1.53 5.16 -21.29
N ALA A 289 2.49 4.97 -22.20
CA ALA A 289 3.83 5.50 -22.08
C ALA A 289 3.96 6.75 -22.94
N GLU A 290 4.49 7.83 -22.37
CA GLU A 290 4.68 9.12 -23.02
C GLU A 290 6.16 9.51 -22.93
N SER A 291 6.83 9.72 -24.06
CA SER A 291 8.21 10.20 -24.04
C SER A 291 8.26 11.70 -23.77
N LEU A 292 9.25 12.14 -23.00
CA LEU A 292 9.57 13.56 -22.86
C LEU A 292 10.19 14.14 -24.14
N GLU A 293 10.67 13.28 -25.05
CA GLU A 293 11.25 13.69 -26.33
C GLU A 293 10.23 13.50 -27.49
N PRO A 294 9.83 14.57 -28.21
CA PRO A 294 8.75 14.53 -29.20
C PRO A 294 8.94 13.56 -30.40
N ARG A 295 10.11 12.95 -30.57
CA ARG A 295 10.45 12.11 -31.72
C ARG A 295 10.94 10.71 -31.34
N LYS A 296 10.90 10.35 -30.06
CA LYS A 296 11.33 9.03 -29.59
C LYS A 296 10.13 8.20 -29.16
N SER A 297 10.08 6.99 -29.69
CA SER A 297 9.19 5.95 -29.18
C SER A 297 9.80 5.41 -27.89
N LEU A 298 9.07 5.49 -26.78
CA LEU A 298 9.47 4.82 -25.55
C LEU A 298 8.97 3.37 -25.57
N GLY A 299 9.85 2.43 -25.18
CA GLY A 299 9.58 1.00 -25.18
C GLY A 299 9.66 0.45 -23.76
N VAL A 300 8.57 -0.09 -23.20
CA VAL A 300 8.57 -0.68 -21.85
C VAL A 300 7.96 -2.06 -21.86
N ASP A 301 8.55 -2.96 -21.08
CA ASP A 301 7.99 -4.29 -20.90
C ASP A 301 7.08 -4.33 -19.69
N VAL A 302 6.01 -5.11 -19.81
CA VAL A 302 5.03 -5.29 -18.75
C VAL A 302 4.87 -6.78 -18.49
N TYR A 303 5.18 -7.18 -17.27
CA TYR A 303 5.04 -8.54 -16.80
C TYR A 303 3.99 -8.60 -15.69
N VAL A 304 3.26 -9.71 -15.63
CA VAL A 304 2.43 -10.05 -14.47
C VAL A 304 3.02 -11.30 -13.83
N LEU A 305 3.41 -11.16 -12.57
CA LEU A 305 4.18 -12.12 -11.81
C LEU A 305 3.32 -12.71 -10.70
N THR A 306 3.45 -14.01 -10.46
CA THR A 306 3.03 -14.61 -9.19
C THR A 306 3.97 -14.15 -8.06
N GLU A 307 3.55 -14.31 -6.81
CA GLU A 307 4.41 -14.02 -5.65
C GLU A 307 5.73 -14.80 -5.68
N GLU A 308 5.71 -16.07 -6.09
CA GLU A 308 6.93 -16.87 -6.23
C GLU A 308 7.88 -16.29 -7.28
N GLN A 309 7.34 -15.93 -8.46
CA GLN A 309 8.13 -15.30 -9.52
C GLN A 309 8.69 -13.96 -9.06
N PHE A 310 7.89 -13.14 -8.39
CA PHE A 310 8.35 -11.86 -7.85
C PHE A 310 9.48 -12.03 -6.83
N GLN A 311 9.33 -12.93 -5.86
CA GLN A 311 10.37 -13.21 -4.87
C GLN A 311 11.65 -13.75 -5.53
N HIS A 312 11.50 -14.60 -6.54
CA HIS A 312 12.61 -15.07 -7.34
C HIS A 312 13.33 -13.89 -8.01
N PHE A 313 12.59 -13.02 -8.70
CA PHE A 313 13.12 -11.80 -9.34
C PHE A 313 13.88 -10.92 -8.36
N GLU A 314 13.30 -10.66 -7.20
CA GLU A 314 13.90 -9.83 -6.15
C GLU A 314 15.24 -10.37 -5.64
N ASN A 315 15.39 -11.69 -5.59
CA ASN A 315 16.61 -12.35 -5.09
C ASN A 315 17.79 -12.30 -6.06
N PHE A 316 17.55 -12.30 -7.38
CA PHE A 316 18.62 -12.24 -8.39
C PHE A 316 18.97 -10.82 -8.81
N TYR A 317 18.14 -9.84 -8.45
CA TYR A 317 18.33 -8.44 -8.81
C TYR A 317 19.29 -7.71 -7.86
N PRO A 318 20.23 -6.87 -8.33
CA PRO A 318 20.56 -6.55 -9.73
C PRO A 318 21.59 -7.46 -10.39
N ASP A 319 22.33 -8.25 -9.59
CA ASP A 319 23.64 -8.79 -10.01
C ASP A 319 23.57 -10.02 -10.93
N GLU A 320 22.44 -10.72 -10.97
CA GLU A 320 22.29 -12.03 -11.64
C GLU A 320 21.07 -12.08 -12.58
N LEU A 321 20.76 -10.95 -13.22
CA LEU A 321 19.63 -10.81 -14.14
C LEU A 321 19.68 -11.76 -15.35
N ASP A 322 20.89 -12.11 -15.79
CA ASP A 322 21.15 -13.07 -16.87
C ASP A 322 20.72 -14.51 -16.52
N LYS A 323 20.59 -14.81 -15.23
CA LYS A 323 20.15 -16.12 -14.73
C LYS A 323 18.64 -16.23 -14.59
N LEU A 324 17.90 -15.13 -14.74
CA LEU A 324 16.46 -15.18 -14.62
C LEU A 324 15.86 -15.99 -15.77
N PRO A 325 14.93 -16.92 -15.49
CA PRO A 325 14.17 -17.56 -16.54
C PRO A 325 13.47 -16.45 -17.34
N LYS A 326 13.52 -16.55 -18.68
CA LYS A 326 12.80 -15.63 -19.55
C LYS A 326 11.32 -15.65 -19.17
N LEU A 327 10.86 -14.58 -18.54
CA LEU A 327 9.44 -14.41 -18.30
C LEU A 327 8.75 -14.22 -19.64
N GLU A 328 7.54 -14.75 -19.73
CA GLU A 328 6.65 -14.39 -20.82
C GLU A 328 6.19 -12.94 -20.57
N CYS A 329 6.71 -12.02 -21.37
CA CYS A 329 6.25 -10.65 -21.40
C CYS A 329 4.81 -10.67 -21.92
N ILE A 330 3.88 -10.12 -21.14
CA ILE A 330 2.46 -10.08 -21.51
C ILE A 330 2.24 -9.01 -22.56
N GLU A 331 3.02 -7.94 -22.51
CA GLU A 331 3.06 -6.95 -23.56
C GLU A 331 4.36 -6.15 -23.51
N ALA A 332 5.01 -6.03 -24.66
CA ALA A 332 6.00 -5.00 -24.91
C ALA A 332 5.28 -3.77 -25.48
N VAL A 333 5.23 -2.68 -24.72
CA VAL A 333 4.63 -1.42 -25.17
C VAL A 333 5.70 -0.67 -25.93
N HIS A 334 5.62 -0.69 -27.25
CA HIS A 334 6.48 0.13 -28.10
C HIS A 334 5.69 1.30 -28.68
N ASP A 335 6.25 2.50 -28.53
CA ASP A 335 5.68 3.76 -29.03
C ASP A 335 4.49 4.25 -28.18
N MET A 336 4.05 5.51 -28.36
CA MET A 336 3.04 6.22 -27.53
C MET A 336 1.60 5.61 -27.56
N ARG A 337 1.48 4.28 -27.51
CA ARG A 337 0.23 3.55 -27.59
C ARG A 337 -0.27 3.24 -26.19
N LYS A 338 -1.53 3.58 -25.98
CA LYS A 338 -2.33 3.06 -24.89
C LYS A 338 -2.51 1.54 -25.07
N VAL A 339 -2.07 0.78 -24.08
CA VAL A 339 -2.27 -0.67 -23.97
C VAL A 339 -3.43 -0.93 -23.02
N ASN A 340 -4.33 -1.81 -23.46
CA ASN A 340 -5.38 -2.36 -22.61
C ASN A 340 -5.23 -3.89 -22.62
N ARG A 341 -5.05 -4.48 -21.45
CA ARG A 341 -4.90 -5.92 -21.25
C ARG A 341 -5.91 -6.40 -20.21
N THR A 342 -6.39 -7.61 -20.41
CA THR A 342 -7.34 -8.28 -19.52
C THR A 342 -6.83 -9.69 -19.32
N LEU A 343 -6.62 -10.06 -18.05
CA LEU A 343 -6.06 -11.33 -17.64
C LEU A 343 -7.07 -12.01 -16.74
N THR A 344 -7.24 -13.31 -16.93
CA THR A 344 -8.19 -14.16 -16.18
C THR A 344 -7.47 -15.42 -15.72
N GLY A 345 -8.01 -16.08 -14.70
CA GLY A 345 -7.40 -17.32 -14.17
C GLY A 345 -6.13 -17.08 -13.36
N LEU A 346 -5.93 -15.84 -12.90
CA LEU A 346 -4.93 -15.48 -11.90
C LEU A 346 -5.58 -15.57 -10.51
N SER A 347 -4.88 -16.09 -9.52
CA SER A 347 -5.31 -16.08 -8.12
C SER A 347 -4.12 -15.92 -7.17
N GLY A 348 -4.40 -15.51 -5.93
CA GLY A 348 -3.38 -15.19 -4.92
C GLY A 348 -2.78 -13.80 -5.10
N ASN A 349 -1.55 -13.61 -4.58
CA ASN A 349 -0.83 -12.35 -4.70
C ASN A 349 -0.14 -12.27 -6.07
N VAL A 350 -0.49 -11.23 -6.81
CA VAL A 350 0.04 -10.94 -8.13
C VAL A 350 0.75 -9.58 -8.13
N TYR A 351 1.82 -9.47 -8.92
CA TYR A 351 2.59 -8.25 -9.08
C TYR A 351 2.63 -7.85 -10.56
N ILE A 352 2.58 -6.56 -10.85
CA ILE A 352 2.83 -6.03 -12.19
C ILE A 352 4.22 -5.41 -12.16
N LEU A 353 5.12 -5.95 -12.96
CA LEU A 353 6.44 -5.38 -13.17
C LEU A 353 6.42 -4.56 -14.46
N ILE A 354 6.72 -3.28 -14.32
CA ILE A 354 7.04 -2.37 -15.42
C ILE A 354 8.56 -2.31 -15.51
N ASP A 355 9.12 -2.78 -16.63
CA ASP A 355 10.56 -2.88 -16.82
C ASP A 355 11.03 -1.98 -17.97
N TYR A 356 11.89 -1.02 -17.63
CA TYR A 356 12.60 -0.14 -18.56
C TYR A 356 14.13 -0.28 -18.39
N THR A 357 14.59 -1.52 -18.28
CA THR A 357 16.02 -1.89 -18.27
C THR A 357 16.49 -2.40 -19.63
N GLU A 358 17.82 -2.48 -19.81
CA GLU A 358 18.47 -3.08 -20.98
C GLU A 358 18.11 -4.57 -21.19
N PHE A 359 17.60 -5.23 -20.14
CA PHE A 359 17.17 -6.63 -20.19
C PHE A 359 15.76 -6.78 -20.78
N GLY A 360 15.00 -5.69 -20.82
CA GLY A 360 13.69 -5.68 -21.46
C GLY A 360 13.81 -5.70 -22.98
N SER A 361 12.71 -6.01 -23.66
CA SER A 361 12.57 -5.89 -25.11
C SER A 361 12.45 -4.44 -25.59
N GLY A 362 12.30 -3.49 -24.64
CA GLY A 362 12.47 -2.07 -24.88
C GLY A 362 13.80 -1.80 -25.58
N LYS A 363 13.77 -1.10 -26.72
CA LYS A 363 14.99 -0.68 -27.42
C LYS A 363 15.87 0.08 -26.43
N ASP A 364 17.19 -0.20 -26.46
CA ASP A 364 18.25 0.42 -25.65
C ASP A 364 17.73 1.61 -24.84
N PRO A 365 17.51 1.47 -23.52
CA PRO A 365 17.17 2.63 -22.70
C PRO A 365 18.33 3.61 -22.85
N ASP A 366 18.14 4.62 -23.70
CA ASP A 366 19.14 5.65 -23.91
C ASP A 366 19.54 6.19 -22.51
N ASP A 367 20.84 6.48 -22.30
CA ASP A 367 21.50 6.95 -21.05
C ASP A 367 20.91 8.25 -20.42
N PHE A 368 19.71 8.69 -20.81
CA PHE A 368 19.07 9.88 -20.29
C PHE A 368 18.52 9.68 -18.87
N ALA A 369 18.71 10.71 -18.06
CA ALA A 369 18.18 10.78 -16.71
C ALA A 369 16.66 10.61 -16.70
N ASP A 370 15.91 11.26 -17.60
CA ASP A 370 14.44 11.18 -17.69
C ASP A 370 13.99 10.83 -19.12
N ALA A 371 13.44 9.63 -19.31
CA ALA A 371 13.04 9.14 -20.64
C ALA A 371 11.57 9.47 -20.98
N GLY A 372 10.72 9.57 -19.97
CA GLY A 372 9.28 9.72 -20.17
C GLY A 372 8.45 9.49 -18.91
N PHE A 373 7.16 9.24 -19.10
CA PHE A 373 6.23 8.86 -18.05
C PHE A 373 5.46 7.60 -18.45
N ILE A 374 5.00 6.83 -17.47
CA ILE A 374 3.94 5.85 -17.66
C ILE A 374 2.75 6.24 -16.81
N LYS A 375 1.61 6.37 -17.47
CA LYS A 375 0.29 6.46 -16.87
C LYS A 375 -0.28 5.05 -16.83
N TYR A 376 -0.62 4.54 -15.65
CA TYR A 376 -1.28 3.23 -15.53
C TYR A 376 -2.52 3.28 -14.69
N TYR A 377 -3.41 2.36 -15.03
CA TYR A 377 -4.68 2.14 -14.39
C TYR A 377 -4.96 0.65 -14.33
N VAL A 378 -4.89 0.11 -13.12
CA VAL A 378 -5.02 -1.32 -12.84
C VAL A 378 -6.33 -1.51 -12.10
N ARG A 379 -7.17 -2.42 -12.60
CA ARG A 379 -8.43 -2.80 -11.99
C ARG A 379 -8.51 -4.31 -11.80
N ALA A 380 -9.19 -4.74 -10.76
CA ALA A 380 -9.52 -6.14 -10.55
C ALA A 380 -11.03 -6.29 -10.37
N LYS A 381 -11.61 -7.31 -10.99
CA LYS A 381 -12.87 -7.89 -10.53
C LYS A 381 -12.49 -9.02 -9.61
N ARG A 382 -12.77 -8.84 -8.33
CA ARG A 382 -12.49 -9.79 -7.26
C ARG A 382 -13.68 -10.69 -7.01
#